data_AF-A0A7D9H948-F1
#
_entry.id   AF-A0A7D9H948-F1
#
_cell.length_a   1.000
_cell.length_b   1.000
_cell.length_c   1.000
_cell.angle_alpha   90.00
_cell.angle_beta   90.00
_cell.angle_gamma   90.00
#
_symmetry.space_group_name_H-M   'P 1'
#
loop_
_entity.id
_entity.type
_entity.pdbx_description
1 polymer ?
#
loop_
_entity_poly.entity_id
_entity_poly.type
_entity_poly.pdbx_seq_one_letter_code
_entity_poly.pdbx_strand_id
1 'polypeptide(L)'
;MSTVKDLLHKVEGKLRMLKFTSDETPSVLEENKQKQIERHAKVLESLIEEVHELKVEVQRERIEKGDDPTEVRTWSCDLEQAVLEYENVISETAA
;
A
#
# COMPACT_ATOMS: atom_id res chain seq x y z
N MET A 1 13.04 -11.16 15.33
CA MET A 1 11.69 -10.56 15.19
C MET A 1 11.86 -9.08 14.95
N SER A 2 11.22 -8.53 13.91
CA SER A 2 11.15 -7.07 13.73
C SER A 2 10.27 -6.46 14.81
N THR A 3 10.60 -5.28 15.31
CA THR A 3 9.72 -4.60 16.28
C THR A 3 8.52 -4.00 15.57
N VAL A 4 7.41 -3.75 16.29
CA VAL A 4 6.25 -3.00 15.76
C VAL A 4 6.69 -1.69 15.12
N LYS A 5 7.68 -1.00 15.71
CA LYS A 5 8.26 0.23 15.15
C LYS A 5 8.90 0.00 13.77
N ASP A 6 9.65 -1.08 13.61
CA ASP A 6 10.27 -1.43 12.32
C ASP A 6 9.21 -1.75 11.27
N LEU A 7 8.14 -2.46 11.66
CA LEU A 7 7.03 -2.78 10.76
C LEU A 7 6.26 -1.52 10.34
N LEU A 8 5.96 -0.61 11.27
CA LEU A 8 5.34 0.67 10.96
C LEU A 8 6.21 1.50 10.01
N HIS A 9 7.53 1.52 10.20
CA HIS A 9 8.45 2.20 9.29
C HIS A 9 8.44 1.58 7.88
N LYS A 10 8.33 0.25 7.78
CA LYS A 10 8.17 -0.43 6.49
C LYS A 10 6.85 -0.04 5.81
N VAL A 11 5.74 0.01 6.55
CA VAL A 11 4.44 0.47 6.04
C VAL A 11 4.55 1.88 5.47
N GLU A 12 5.13 2.82 6.24
CA GLU A 12 5.37 4.20 5.77
C GLU A 12 6.24 4.23 4.49
N GLY A 13 7.27 3.40 4.42
CA GLY A 13 8.11 3.26 3.25
C GLY A 13 7.32 2.80 2.01
N LYS A 14 6.44 1.81 2.18
CA LYS A 14 5.58 1.32 1.10
C LYS A 14 4.54 2.34 0.65
N LEU A 15 3.93 3.09 1.57
CA LEU A 15 3.03 4.20 1.22
C LEU A 15 3.76 5.29 0.41
N ARG A 16 5.02 5.61 0.75
CA ARG A 16 5.84 6.53 -0.05
C ARG A 16 6.14 5.98 -1.45
N MET A 17 6.37 4.68 -1.57
CA MET A 17 6.56 4.04 -2.89
C MET A 17 5.28 4.05 -3.72
N LEU A 18 4.13 3.80 -3.11
CA LEU A 18 2.82 3.89 -3.77
C LEU A 18 2.58 5.29 -4.30
N LYS A 19 2.78 6.30 -3.47
CA LYS A 19 2.69 7.71 -3.89
C LYS A 19 3.64 8.02 -5.05
N PHE A 20 4.92 7.67 -4.92
CA PHE A 20 5.92 7.91 -5.95
C PHE A 20 5.52 7.28 -7.30
N THR A 21 5.08 6.03 -7.28
CA THR A 21 4.68 5.30 -8.49
C THR A 21 3.36 5.85 -9.05
N SER A 22 2.42 6.21 -8.19
CA SER A 22 1.15 6.82 -8.59
C SER A 22 1.35 8.16 -9.27
N ASP A 23 2.25 9.00 -8.76
CA ASP A 23 2.59 10.31 -9.33
C ASP A 23 3.18 10.19 -10.76
N GLU A 24 3.79 9.06 -11.11
CA GLU A 24 4.31 8.77 -12.46
C GLU A 24 3.22 8.33 -13.46
N THR A 25 2.04 7.93 -12.98
CA THR A 25 0.96 7.35 -13.81
C THR A 25 0.56 8.22 -15.00
N PRO A 26 0.36 9.55 -14.88
CA PRO A 26 0.00 10.37 -16.03
C PRO A 26 1.03 10.30 -17.16
N SER A 27 2.32 10.32 -16.83
CA SER A 27 3.40 10.21 -17.82
C SER A 27 3.40 8.86 -18.53
N VAL A 28 3.12 7.77 -17.79
CA VAL A 28 3.05 6.42 -18.37
C VAL A 28 1.86 6.27 -19.33
N LEU A 29 0.71 6.88 -19.00
CA LEU A 29 -0.47 6.88 -19.85
C LEU A 29 -0.25 7.72 -21.12
N GLU A 30 0.42 8.86 -21.02
CA GLU A 30 0.77 9.71 -22.18
C GLU A 30 1.66 9.00 -23.20
N GLU A 31 2.58 8.13 -22.76
CA GLU A 31 3.41 7.35 -23.68
C GLU A 31 2.61 6.35 -24.53
N ASN A 32 1.37 6.00 -24.11
CA ASN A 32 0.43 5.11 -24.78
C ASN A 32 1.06 3.77 -25.24
N LYS A 33 1.98 3.25 -24.44
CA LYS A 33 2.63 1.95 -24.65
C LYS A 33 1.99 0.92 -23.74
N GLN A 34 1.09 0.11 -24.31
CA GLN A 34 0.32 -0.90 -23.58
C GLN A 34 1.16 -1.73 -22.59
N LYS A 35 2.32 -2.25 -23.02
CA LYS A 35 3.19 -3.06 -22.15
C LYS A 35 3.79 -2.29 -20.97
N GLN A 36 3.97 -0.98 -21.10
CA GLN A 36 4.46 -0.16 -20.00
C GLN A 36 3.34 0.12 -19.00
N ILE A 37 2.14 0.45 -19.49
CA ILE A 37 0.94 0.64 -18.65
C ILE A 37 0.66 -0.63 -17.83
N GLU A 38 0.67 -1.81 -18.47
CA GLU A 38 0.48 -3.10 -17.77
C GLU A 38 1.54 -3.37 -16.69
N ARG A 39 2.80 -2.99 -16.94
CA ARG A 39 3.87 -3.16 -15.94
C ARG A 39 3.69 -2.19 -14.78
N HIS A 40 3.30 -0.95 -15.08
CA HIS A 40 3.07 0.10 -14.08
C HIS A 40 1.92 -0.29 -13.14
N ALA A 41 0.78 -0.72 -13.70
CA ALA A 41 -0.35 -1.23 -12.93
C ALA A 41 0.06 -2.39 -12.02
N LYS A 42 0.82 -3.37 -12.53
CA LYS A 42 1.34 -4.49 -11.73
C LYS A 42 2.27 -4.07 -10.58
N VAL A 43 3.06 -3.01 -10.76
CA VAL A 43 3.90 -2.49 -9.68
C VAL A 43 3.03 -1.89 -8.58
N LEU A 44 2.01 -1.10 -8.94
CA LEU A 44 1.05 -0.56 -7.98
C LEU A 44 0.31 -1.68 -7.24
N GLU A 45 -0.21 -2.68 -7.95
CA GLU A 45 -0.87 -3.86 -7.36
C GLU A 45 0.04 -4.59 -6.37
N SER A 46 1.30 -4.84 -6.76
CA SER A 46 2.28 -5.51 -5.89
C SER A 46 2.58 -4.71 -4.63
N LEU A 47 2.68 -3.38 -4.72
CA LEU A 47 2.94 -2.53 -3.56
C LEU A 47 1.74 -2.51 -2.61
N ILE A 48 0.51 -2.54 -3.14
CA ILE A 48 -0.72 -2.63 -2.33
C ILE A 48 -0.77 -3.94 -1.56
N GLU A 49 -0.45 -5.06 -2.21
CA GLU A 49 -0.40 -6.38 -1.56
C GLU A 49 0.65 -6.40 -0.44
N GLU A 50 1.84 -5.85 -0.68
CA GLU A 50 2.88 -5.75 0.36
C GLU A 50 2.46 -4.88 1.56
N VAL A 51 1.68 -3.82 1.34
CA VAL A 51 1.09 -3.04 2.44
C VAL A 51 0.08 -3.88 3.23
N HIS A 52 -0.73 -4.70 2.55
CA HIS A 52 -1.67 -5.61 3.20
C HIS A 52 -0.97 -6.67 4.04
N GLU A 53 0.11 -7.27 3.55
CA GLU A 53 0.92 -8.23 4.30
C GLU A 53 1.52 -7.59 5.56
N LEU A 54 2.14 -6.41 5.42
CA LEU A 54 2.71 -5.66 6.54
C LEU A 54 1.64 -5.25 7.56
N LYS A 55 0.43 -4.87 7.11
CA LYS A 55 -0.71 -4.58 7.98
C LYS A 55 -1.02 -5.77 8.88
N VAL A 56 -1.11 -6.98 8.31
CA VAL A 56 -1.37 -8.21 9.07
C VAL A 56 -0.25 -8.52 10.07
N GLU A 57 1.00 -8.28 9.70
CA GLU A 57 2.13 -8.42 10.63
C GLU A 57 2.06 -7.43 11.80
N VAL A 58 1.76 -6.14 11.53
CA VAL A 58 1.59 -5.12 12.59
C VAL A 58 0.43 -5.49 13.51
N GLN A 59 -0.72 -5.89 12.95
CA GLN A 59 -1.88 -6.31 13.73
C GLN A 59 -1.52 -7.44 14.68
N ARG A 60 -0.85 -8.50 14.17
CA ARG A 60 -0.40 -9.63 14.97
C ARG A 60 0.47 -9.18 16.14
N GLU A 61 1.54 -8.44 15.85
CA GLU A 61 2.52 -8.02 16.85
C GLU A 61 1.92 -7.09 17.92
N ARG A 62 0.99 -6.20 17.54
CA ARG A 62 0.30 -5.32 18.49
C ARG A 62 -0.64 -6.12 19.40
N ILE A 63 -1.41 -7.04 18.85
CA ILE A 63 -2.31 -7.92 19.62
C ILE A 63 -1.52 -8.82 20.58
N GLU A 64 -0.43 -9.43 20.12
CA GLU A 64 0.43 -10.29 20.97
C GLU A 64 1.07 -9.52 22.13
N LYS A 65 1.27 -8.20 21.98
CA LYS A 65 1.77 -7.31 23.04
C LYS A 65 0.70 -6.79 23.99
N GLY A 66 -0.57 -7.09 23.71
CA GLY A 66 -1.70 -6.68 24.55
C GLY A 66 -2.25 -5.28 24.24
N ASP A 67 -1.97 -4.72 23.06
CA ASP A 67 -2.64 -3.50 22.60
C ASP A 67 -4.16 -3.73 22.48
N ASP A 68 -4.96 -2.68 22.66
CA ASP A 68 -6.41 -2.76 22.54
C ASP A 68 -6.83 -3.10 21.09
N PRO A 69 -7.65 -4.14 20.86
CA PRO A 69 -8.06 -4.53 19.51
C PRO A 69 -8.83 -3.45 18.74
N THR A 70 -9.50 -2.53 19.44
CA THR A 70 -10.22 -1.41 18.81
C THR A 70 -9.22 -0.41 18.24
N GLU A 71 -8.16 -0.07 18.98
CA GLU A 71 -7.09 0.80 18.49
C GLU A 71 -6.35 0.19 17.28
N VAL A 72 -6.09 -1.12 17.32
CA VAL A 72 -5.49 -1.84 16.19
C VAL A 72 -6.42 -1.80 14.97
N ARG A 73 -7.74 -1.94 15.17
CA ARG A 73 -8.72 -1.84 14.09
C ARG A 73 -8.80 -0.44 13.50
N THR A 74 -8.83 0.61 14.32
CA THR A 74 -8.84 2.01 13.86
C THR A 74 -7.63 2.29 12.97
N TRP A 75 -6.42 1.95 13.44
CA TRP A 75 -5.20 2.11 12.64
C TRP A 75 -5.27 1.34 11.30
N SER A 76 -5.84 0.13 11.32
CA SER A 76 -5.97 -0.68 10.11
C SER A 76 -6.92 -0.06 9.09
N CYS A 77 -8.04 0.50 9.55
CA CYS A 77 -8.99 1.19 8.70
C CYS A 77 -8.38 2.48 8.10
N ASP A 78 -7.63 3.24 8.90
CA ASP A 78 -6.95 4.45 8.41
C ASP A 78 -5.93 4.10 7.32
N LEU A 79 -5.20 2.99 7.48
CA LEU A 79 -4.26 2.49 6.47
C LEU A 79 -4.99 2.03 5.20
N GLU A 80 -6.10 1.30 5.31
CA GLU A 80 -6.90 0.87 4.16
C GLU A 80 -7.48 2.07 3.39
N GLN A 81 -7.94 3.10 4.10
CA GLN A 81 -8.39 4.36 3.47
C GLN A 81 -7.26 5.05 2.70
N ALA A 82 -6.05 5.07 3.26
CA ALA A 82 -4.87 5.62 2.59
C ALA A 82 -4.43 4.78 1.38
N VAL A 83 -4.77 3.50 1.31
CA VAL A 83 -4.44 2.62 0.18
C VAL A 83 -5.47 2.72 -0.94
N LEU A 84 -6.75 2.95 -0.58
CA LEU A 84 -7.88 3.04 -1.52
C LEU A 84 -7.66 4.08 -2.62
N GLU A 85 -6.96 5.18 -2.33
CA GLU A 85 -6.62 6.19 -3.35
C GLU A 85 -5.78 5.60 -4.50
N TYR A 86 -4.89 4.66 -4.22
CA TYR A 86 -4.02 4.03 -5.23
C TYR A 86 -4.73 2.89 -5.99
N GLU A 87 -5.68 2.21 -5.36
CA GLU A 87 -6.52 1.19 -6.02
C GLU A 87 -7.37 1.82 -7.14
N ASN A 88 -7.84 3.05 -6.94
CA ASN A 88 -8.55 3.80 -7.97
C ASN A 88 -7.65 4.13 -9.17
N VAL A 89 -6.37 4.45 -8.93
CA VAL A 89 -5.39 4.73 -9.99
C VAL A 89 -5.14 3.49 -10.87
N ILE A 90 -5.09 2.30 -10.28
CA ILE A 90 -5.00 1.05 -11.05
C ILE A 90 -6.21 0.89 -11.97
N SER A 91 -7.41 1.17 -11.45
CA SER A 91 -8.65 1.08 -12.23
C SER A 91 -8.65 2.02 -13.44
N GLU A 92 -8.04 3.21 -13.32
CA GLU A 92 -7.84 4.15 -14.43
C GLU A 92 -6.84 3.64 -15.48
N THR A 93 -5.79 2.91 -15.06
CA THR A 93 -4.81 2.33 -15.99
C THR A 93 -5.29 1.09 -16.75
N ALA A 94 -6.41 0.49 -16.32
CA ALA A 94 -6.99 -0.72 -16.92
C ALA A 94 -8.14 -0.43 -17.92
N ALA A 95 -8.58 0.82 -18.04
CA ALA A 95 -9.67 1.28 -18.92
C ALA A 95 -9.17 1.69 -20.31
#